data_AF-A0A6G0W7F3-F1
#
_entry.id   AF-A0A6G0W7F3-F1
#
_cell.length_a   1.000
_cell.length_b   1.000
_cell.length_c   1.000
_cell.angle_alpha   90.00
_cell.angle_beta   90.00
_cell.angle_gamma   90.00
#
_symmetry.space_group_name_H-M   'P 1'
#
loop_
_entity.id
_entity.type
_entity.pdbx_description
1 polymer ?
#
loop_
_entity_poly.entity_id
_entity_poly.type
_entity_poly.pdbx_seq_one_letter_code
_entity_poly.pdbx_strand_id
1 'polypeptide(L)'
;MAKRARNDTEMPKDVALSLSEIHFPAHDDPFRVQMALTDGSDLPMRLWFENKQSKAQECLVKDIQDRKPKDANYVLPAPVVVNALQEALSALGSKHGDTNDCSLELKSSKNGHLNLLTKLRFSSSLGAEYSFDLVPIHMEKIDILEAKLRDLEDANQSADSFFGLFATTTTKTLGGSSLLWTASQSYNEEIFALESNVPSMTLAKKGMYKIQVTGIREWSGGRCLNILVNGQPLASTPVQESFYWNSASHLLNATEESTTLEISCHGNGHPLLEDATLTVVYLGRFS
;
A
#
# COMPACT_ATOMS: atom_id res chain seq x y z
N MET A 1 -20.43 -25.52 -38.69
CA MET A 1 -19.66 -24.27 -38.54
C MET A 1 -18.60 -24.51 -37.48
N ALA A 2 -17.33 -24.40 -37.87
CA ALA A 2 -16.19 -24.79 -37.05
C ALA A 2 -15.98 -23.87 -35.85
N LYS A 3 -15.84 -24.46 -34.66
CA LYS A 3 -15.24 -23.80 -33.49
C LYS A 3 -13.83 -23.36 -33.89
N ARG A 4 -13.59 -22.05 -33.96
CA ARG A 4 -12.25 -21.51 -34.03
C ARG A 4 -11.68 -21.59 -32.62
N ALA A 5 -10.99 -22.68 -32.32
CA ALA A 5 -10.17 -22.80 -31.13
C ALA A 5 -9.18 -21.63 -31.11
N ARG A 6 -9.11 -20.89 -29.99
CA ARG A 6 -7.95 -20.06 -29.69
C ARG A 6 -6.76 -21.02 -29.62
N ASN A 7 -5.79 -20.85 -30.50
CA ASN A 7 -4.50 -21.53 -30.36
C ASN A 7 -3.76 -20.84 -29.20
N ASP A 8 -3.89 -21.38 -27.97
CA ASP A 8 -3.16 -20.94 -26.78
C ASP A 8 -1.64 -21.24 -26.82
N THR A 9 -1.14 -21.62 -28.01
CA THR A 9 0.22 -22.11 -28.27
C THR A 9 1.20 -21.03 -28.73
N GLU A 10 0.75 -19.80 -29.02
CA GLU A 10 1.62 -18.72 -29.54
C GLU A 10 1.83 -17.52 -28.59
N MET A 11 1.17 -17.48 -27.43
CA MET A 11 1.36 -16.35 -26.50
C MET A 11 2.53 -16.59 -25.55
N PRO A 12 3.45 -15.62 -25.44
CA PRO A 12 4.48 -15.59 -24.39
C PRO A 12 3.87 -15.72 -22.99
N LYS A 13 4.36 -16.70 -22.22
CA LYS A 13 3.90 -17.01 -20.86
C LYS A 13 4.97 -16.82 -19.80
N ASP A 14 6.24 -16.73 -20.18
CA ASP A 14 7.33 -16.53 -19.24
C ASP A 14 7.37 -15.06 -18.81
N VAL A 15 7.02 -14.80 -17.54
CA VAL A 15 6.82 -13.44 -17.04
C VAL A 15 8.18 -12.83 -16.69
N ALA A 16 8.66 -11.95 -17.56
CA ALA A 16 9.91 -11.22 -17.35
C ALA A 16 9.76 -10.02 -16.41
N LEU A 17 8.55 -9.43 -16.34
CA LEU A 17 8.24 -8.30 -15.46
C LEU A 17 6.77 -8.36 -15.02
N SER A 18 6.53 -8.13 -13.72
CA SER A 18 5.18 -8.00 -13.15
C SER A 18 5.17 -6.88 -12.13
N LEU A 19 4.33 -5.88 -12.35
CA LEU A 19 4.18 -4.70 -11.51
C LEU A 19 2.71 -4.55 -11.11
N SER A 20 2.45 -4.45 -9.81
CA SER A 20 1.10 -4.38 -9.25
C SER A 20 0.51 -2.97 -9.24
N GLU A 21 1.35 -1.94 -9.32
CA GLU A 21 0.92 -0.55 -9.26
C GLU A 21 1.93 0.37 -9.96
N ILE A 22 1.58 0.84 -11.15
CA ILE A 22 2.33 1.89 -11.85
C ILE A 22 1.41 3.05 -12.24
N HIS A 23 1.95 4.25 -12.22
CA HIS A 23 1.21 5.47 -12.54
C HIS A 23 1.77 6.11 -13.81
N PHE A 24 0.89 6.34 -14.79
CA PHE A 24 1.23 7.13 -15.97
C PHE A 24 0.74 8.57 -15.75
N PRO A 25 1.55 9.60 -16.01
CA PRO A 25 1.17 11.00 -15.75
C PRO A 25 -0.14 11.46 -16.42
N ALA A 26 -0.57 10.81 -17.51
CA ALA A 26 -1.78 11.13 -18.25
C ALA A 26 -3.05 10.41 -17.73
N HIS A 27 -2.92 9.55 -16.71
CA HIS A 27 -4.02 8.74 -16.17
C HIS A 27 -4.04 8.82 -14.64
N ASP A 28 -5.22 9.08 -14.07
CA ASP A 28 -5.39 9.20 -12.61
C ASP A 28 -5.34 7.84 -11.90
N ASP A 29 -5.84 6.80 -12.56
CA ASP A 29 -5.89 5.45 -11.99
C ASP A 29 -4.56 4.69 -12.18
N PRO A 30 -4.15 3.88 -11.19
CA PRO A 30 -3.00 2.99 -11.33
C PRO A 30 -3.27 1.83 -12.30
N PHE A 31 -2.19 1.35 -12.90
CA PHE A 31 -2.19 0.17 -13.76
C PHE A 31 -1.38 -0.96 -13.15
N ARG A 32 -1.87 -2.18 -13.32
CA ARG A 32 -1.08 -3.41 -13.27
C ARG A 32 -0.50 -3.67 -14.64
N VAL A 33 0.77 -4.06 -14.66
CA VAL A 33 1.48 -4.37 -15.90
C VAL A 33 2.19 -5.70 -15.79
N GLN A 34 2.06 -6.50 -16.83
CA GLN A 34 2.87 -7.69 -17.04
C GLN A 34 3.52 -7.63 -18.42
N MET A 35 4.80 -7.99 -18.45
CA MET A 35 5.53 -8.25 -19.67
C MET A 35 5.97 -9.72 -19.65
N ALA A 36 5.60 -10.46 -20.69
CA ALA A 36 6.00 -11.84 -20.86
C ALA A 36 6.78 -12.02 -22.17
N LEU A 37 7.85 -12.82 -22.09
CA LEU A 37 8.75 -13.13 -23.20
C LEU A 37 8.65 -14.61 -23.57
N THR A 38 9.24 -14.96 -24.70
CA THR A 38 9.36 -16.35 -25.14
C THR A 38 10.64 -16.92 -24.53
N ASP A 39 10.60 -18.17 -24.07
CA ASP A 39 11.77 -18.77 -23.42
C ASP A 39 13.02 -18.66 -24.30
N GLY A 40 14.09 -18.08 -23.75
CA GLY A 40 15.36 -17.83 -24.42
C GLY A 40 15.35 -16.78 -25.55
N SER A 41 14.29 -15.96 -25.70
CA SER A 41 14.18 -14.95 -26.76
C SER A 41 13.40 -13.69 -26.34
N ASP A 42 13.84 -12.52 -26.80
CA ASP A 42 13.16 -11.24 -26.55
C ASP A 42 11.82 -11.10 -27.32
N LEU A 43 11.63 -11.88 -28.38
CA LEU A 43 10.40 -11.91 -29.17
C LEU A 43 9.94 -13.35 -29.48
N PRO A 44 8.63 -13.60 -29.62
CA PRO A 44 7.53 -12.66 -29.37
C PRO A 44 7.43 -12.18 -27.91
N MET A 45 6.99 -10.94 -27.72
CA MET A 45 6.74 -10.31 -26.42
C MET A 45 5.25 -9.99 -26.26
N ARG A 46 4.71 -10.25 -25.07
CA ARG A 46 3.34 -9.89 -24.68
C ARG A 46 3.38 -8.78 -23.63
N LEU A 47 2.72 -7.67 -23.92
CA LEU A 47 2.41 -6.63 -22.96
C LEU A 47 0.95 -6.80 -22.51
N TRP A 48 0.72 -6.72 -21.21
CA TRP A 48 -0.61 -6.80 -20.61
C TRP A 48 -0.77 -5.70 -19.58
N PHE A 49 -1.87 -4.96 -19.71
CA PHE A 49 -2.18 -3.79 -18.90
C PHE A 49 -3.59 -3.93 -18.36
N GLU A 50 -3.76 -3.72 -17.06
CA GLU A 50 -5.07 -3.71 -16.41
C GLU A 50 -5.15 -2.51 -15.48
N ASN A 51 -6.24 -1.76 -15.55
CA ASN A 51 -6.58 -0.77 -14.53
C ASN A 51 -7.83 -1.31 -13.81
N LYS A 52 -7.89 -1.16 -12.48
CA LYS A 52 -8.99 -1.64 -11.63
C LYS A 52 -10.40 -1.22 -12.13
N GLN A 53 -10.49 -0.11 -12.89
CA GLN A 53 -11.73 0.36 -13.51
C GLN A 53 -11.91 -0.07 -14.98
N SER A 54 -10.81 -0.21 -15.74
CA SER A 54 -10.86 -0.46 -17.19
C SER A 54 -10.34 -1.86 -17.53
N LYS A 55 -11.15 -2.60 -18.29
CA LYS A 55 -10.88 -3.99 -18.67
C LYS A 55 -9.44 -4.20 -19.14
N ALA A 56 -8.86 -5.35 -18.79
CA ALA A 56 -7.54 -5.76 -19.23
C ALA A 56 -7.33 -5.59 -20.75
N GLN A 57 -6.15 -5.15 -21.15
CA GLN A 57 -5.75 -4.92 -22.54
C GLN A 57 -4.41 -5.60 -22.81
N GLU A 58 -4.18 -6.08 -24.03
CA GLU A 58 -2.94 -6.75 -24.42
C GLU A 58 -2.39 -6.32 -25.77
N CYS A 59 -1.07 -6.41 -25.92
CA CYS A 59 -0.36 -6.24 -27.18
C CYS A 59 0.62 -7.40 -27.37
N LEU A 60 0.50 -8.12 -28.48
CA LEU A 60 1.49 -9.13 -28.90
C LEU A 60 2.43 -8.51 -29.93
N VAL A 61 3.72 -8.50 -29.62
CA VAL A 61 4.79 -8.00 -30.48
C VAL A 61 5.54 -9.20 -31.04
N LYS A 62 5.41 -9.44 -32.35
CA LYS A 62 6.16 -10.49 -33.08
C LYS A 62 7.40 -9.92 -33.76
N ASP A 63 7.33 -8.65 -34.19
CA ASP A 63 8.44 -7.91 -34.78
C ASP A 63 8.41 -6.47 -34.27
N ILE A 64 9.58 -5.94 -33.88
CA ILE A 64 9.73 -4.56 -33.40
C ILE A 64 9.68 -3.54 -34.55
N GLN A 65 9.97 -3.98 -35.78
CA GLN A 65 9.90 -3.16 -36.99
C GLN A 65 8.48 -2.64 -37.24
N ASP A 66 7.46 -3.43 -36.88
CA ASP A 66 6.04 -3.07 -37.05
C ASP A 66 5.58 -1.97 -36.08
N ARG A 67 6.43 -1.59 -35.12
CA ARG A 67 6.09 -0.67 -34.03
C ARG A 67 6.67 0.72 -34.21
N LYS A 68 7.47 0.96 -35.24
CA LYS A 68 8.09 2.26 -35.53
C LYS A 68 7.12 3.23 -36.26
N PRO A 69 7.36 4.55 -36.20
CA PRO A 69 6.72 5.51 -37.10
C PRO A 69 7.03 5.22 -38.57
N LYS A 70 6.07 5.49 -39.47
CA LYS A 70 6.20 5.17 -40.91
C LYS A 70 7.41 5.84 -41.59
N ASP A 71 7.84 6.98 -41.06
CA ASP A 71 8.94 7.81 -41.52
C ASP A 71 10.29 7.48 -40.83
N ALA A 72 10.32 6.51 -39.91
CA ALA A 72 11.55 6.11 -39.23
C ALA A 72 12.55 5.46 -40.19
N ASN A 73 13.73 6.08 -40.32
CA ASN A 73 14.83 5.69 -41.20
C ASN A 73 15.75 4.61 -40.60
N TYR A 74 15.56 4.23 -39.35
CA TYR A 74 16.28 3.12 -38.70
C TYR A 74 15.39 2.40 -37.68
N VAL A 75 15.82 1.21 -37.28
CA VAL A 75 15.19 0.41 -36.21
C VAL A 75 16.28 -0.20 -35.37
N LEU A 76 16.07 -0.19 -34.05
CA LEU A 76 16.99 -0.79 -33.10
C LEU A 76 16.78 -2.30 -33.02
N PRO A 77 17.81 -3.06 -32.62
CA PRO A 77 17.64 -4.47 -32.33
C PRO A 77 16.56 -4.69 -31.26
N ALA A 78 15.73 -5.72 -31.43
CA ALA A 78 14.67 -6.07 -30.48
C ALA A 78 15.13 -6.17 -29.01
N PRO A 79 16.29 -6.80 -28.68
CA PRO A 79 16.76 -6.87 -27.30
C PRO A 79 16.97 -5.50 -26.65
N VAL A 80 17.44 -4.50 -27.43
CA VAL A 80 17.65 -3.13 -26.94
C VAL A 80 16.32 -2.47 -26.57
N VAL A 81 15.30 -2.67 -27.40
CA VAL A 81 13.97 -2.08 -27.17
C VAL A 81 13.25 -2.77 -26.01
N VAL A 82 13.34 -4.10 -25.93
CA VAL A 82 12.71 -4.88 -24.84
C VAL A 82 13.36 -4.54 -23.50
N ASN A 83 14.69 -4.49 -23.42
CA ASN A 83 15.40 -4.11 -22.19
C ASN A 83 15.05 -2.68 -21.75
N ALA A 84 15.07 -1.71 -22.67
CA ALA A 84 14.72 -0.33 -22.36
C ALA A 84 13.26 -0.21 -21.87
N LEU A 85 12.34 -0.97 -22.46
CA LEU A 85 10.95 -1.02 -22.03
C LEU A 85 10.83 -1.62 -20.62
N GLN A 86 11.54 -2.72 -20.35
CA GLN A 86 11.56 -3.36 -19.03
C GLN A 86 12.09 -2.43 -17.95
N GLU A 87 13.21 -1.75 -18.22
CA GLU A 87 13.83 -0.79 -17.31
C GLU A 87 12.90 0.41 -17.05
N ALA A 88 12.32 0.99 -18.09
CA ALA A 88 11.43 2.14 -17.95
C ALA A 88 10.11 1.80 -17.23
N LEU A 89 9.54 0.62 -17.46
CA LEU A 89 8.38 0.14 -16.70
C LEU A 89 8.74 -0.11 -15.23
N SER A 90 9.90 -0.71 -14.97
CA SER A 90 10.40 -0.93 -13.60
C SER A 90 10.63 0.38 -12.87
N ALA A 91 11.19 1.37 -13.56
CA ALA A 91 11.41 2.71 -13.03
C ALA A 91 10.08 3.39 -12.64
N LEU A 92 9.05 3.32 -13.49
CA LEU A 92 7.70 3.82 -13.17
C LEU A 92 7.06 3.15 -11.95
N GLY A 93 7.37 1.87 -11.71
CA GLY A 93 6.91 1.13 -10.53
C GLY A 93 7.70 1.42 -9.25
N SER A 94 8.86 2.07 -9.36
CA SER A 94 9.71 2.41 -8.23
C SER A 94 9.56 3.89 -7.86
N LYS A 95 9.60 4.24 -6.57
CA LYS A 95 9.63 5.65 -6.12
C LYS A 95 10.98 6.35 -6.38
N HIS A 96 11.89 5.68 -7.09
CA HIS A 96 13.26 6.12 -7.34
C HIS A 96 13.65 5.89 -8.79
N GLY A 97 13.52 6.94 -9.60
CA GLY A 97 14.39 7.12 -10.76
C GLY A 97 13.67 7.52 -12.03
N ASP A 98 13.92 8.75 -12.46
CA ASP A 98 13.80 9.12 -13.87
C ASP A 98 14.80 8.29 -14.68
N THR A 99 14.31 7.48 -15.64
CA THR A 99 15.16 6.93 -16.69
C THR A 99 15.40 8.02 -17.73
N ASN A 100 16.54 8.72 -17.63
CA ASN A 100 16.90 9.82 -18.55
C ASN A 100 16.88 9.41 -20.04
N ASP A 101 17.05 8.12 -20.32
CA ASP A 101 17.29 7.58 -21.66
C ASP A 101 16.07 6.88 -22.28
N CYS A 102 14.99 6.65 -21.51
CA CYS A 102 13.75 6.06 -22.02
C CYS A 102 12.53 6.65 -21.31
N SER A 103 11.58 7.21 -22.07
CA SER A 103 10.34 7.75 -21.53
C SER A 103 9.12 7.00 -22.08
N LEU A 104 8.17 6.71 -21.20
CA LEU A 104 6.93 6.03 -21.53
C LEU A 104 5.74 6.98 -21.40
N GLU A 105 4.90 7.03 -22.43
CA GLU A 105 3.62 7.74 -22.41
C GLU A 105 2.50 6.75 -22.75
N LEU A 106 1.53 6.59 -21.86
CA LEU A 106 0.30 5.84 -22.15
C LEU A 106 -0.79 6.82 -22.60
N LYS A 107 -1.42 6.54 -23.75
CA LYS A 107 -2.47 7.38 -24.33
C LYS A 107 -3.70 6.56 -24.69
N SER A 108 -4.88 7.12 -24.49
CA SER A 108 -6.11 6.55 -25.05
C SER A 108 -6.11 6.67 -26.58
N SER A 109 -6.39 5.56 -27.26
CA SER A 109 -6.50 5.45 -28.71
C SER A 109 -7.96 5.25 -29.14
N LYS A 110 -8.20 5.10 -30.45
CA LYS A 110 -9.54 4.83 -30.99
C LYS A 110 -10.05 3.47 -30.50
N ASN A 111 -11.38 3.29 -30.49
CA ASN A 111 -12.05 2.03 -30.14
C ASN A 111 -11.79 1.53 -28.70
N GLY A 112 -11.39 2.41 -27.78
CA GLY A 112 -11.13 2.05 -26.38
C GLY A 112 -9.79 1.34 -26.15
N HIS A 113 -8.92 1.31 -27.17
CA HIS A 113 -7.56 0.81 -27.05
C HIS A 113 -6.70 1.79 -26.24
N LEU A 114 -5.64 1.27 -25.64
CA LEU A 114 -4.54 2.07 -25.10
C LEU A 114 -3.34 1.98 -26.05
N ASN A 115 -2.58 3.06 -26.15
CA ASN A 115 -1.35 3.10 -26.93
C ASN A 115 -0.21 3.48 -26.01
N LEU A 116 0.72 2.54 -25.83
CA LEU A 116 1.95 2.80 -25.11
C LEU A 116 3.00 3.31 -26.10
N LEU A 117 3.40 4.56 -25.92
CA LEU A 117 4.45 5.21 -26.69
C LEU A 117 5.76 5.14 -25.91
N THR A 118 6.78 4.55 -26.51
CA THR A 118 8.11 4.39 -25.94
C THR A 118 9.10 5.23 -26.73
N LYS A 119 9.74 6.20 -26.07
CA LYS A 119 10.76 7.07 -26.68
C LYS A 119 12.11 6.79 -26.04
N LEU A 120 13.04 6.25 -26.82
CA LEU A 120 14.41 6.01 -26.42
C LEU A 120 15.29 7.17 -26.89
N ARG A 121 16.18 7.65 -26.02
CA ARG A 121 17.13 8.73 -26.31
C ARG A 121 18.55 8.24 -26.06
N PHE A 122 19.40 8.29 -27.08
CA PHE A 122 20.83 7.93 -26.98
C PHE A 122 21.72 9.16 -26.92
N SER A 123 21.30 10.24 -27.57
CA SER A 123 21.97 11.54 -27.56
C SER A 123 20.95 12.66 -27.74
N SER A 124 21.41 13.91 -27.69
CA SER A 124 20.55 15.08 -27.91
C SER A 124 19.87 15.12 -29.29
N SER A 125 20.38 14.37 -30.28
CA SER A 125 19.86 14.34 -31.66
C SER A 125 19.44 12.95 -32.15
N LEU A 126 19.77 11.88 -31.41
CA LEU A 126 19.46 10.51 -31.80
C LEU A 126 18.50 9.86 -30.79
N GLY A 127 17.31 9.52 -31.27
CA GLY A 127 16.31 8.81 -30.50
C GLY A 127 15.35 8.04 -31.38
N ALA A 128 14.78 6.96 -30.84
CA ALA A 128 13.87 6.06 -31.52
C ALA A 128 12.52 6.06 -30.81
N GLU A 129 11.44 5.97 -31.57
CA GLU A 129 10.09 5.93 -31.05
C GLU A 129 9.41 4.63 -31.47
N TYR A 130 8.68 4.01 -30.55
CA TYR A 130 7.89 2.80 -30.77
C TYR A 130 6.51 2.95 -30.17
N SER A 131 5.50 2.43 -30.86
CA SER A 131 4.10 2.48 -30.45
C SER A 131 3.52 1.07 -30.35
N PHE A 132 2.94 0.76 -29.20
CA PHE A 132 2.33 -0.51 -28.89
C PHE A 132 0.82 -0.33 -28.69
N ASP A 133 0.02 -0.82 -29.64
CA ASP A 133 -1.44 -0.78 -29.58
C ASP A 133 -1.96 -1.93 -28.70
N LEU A 134 -2.43 -1.59 -27.51
CA LEU A 134 -3.03 -2.49 -26.52
C LEU A 134 -4.52 -2.62 -26.84
N VAL A 135 -4.94 -3.83 -27.17
CA VAL A 135 -6.31 -4.14 -27.56
C VAL A 135 -7.08 -4.62 -26.33
N PRO A 136 -8.32 -4.13 -26.09
CA PRO A 136 -9.16 -4.62 -25.00
C PRO A 136 -9.41 -6.13 -25.09
N ILE A 137 -9.14 -6.83 -24.00
CA ILE A 137 -9.43 -8.25 -23.84
C ILE A 137 -10.86 -8.39 -23.36
N HIS A 138 -11.62 -9.25 -24.04
CA HIS A 138 -12.92 -9.67 -23.55
C HIS A 138 -12.70 -10.62 -22.35
N MET A 139 -12.85 -10.10 -21.13
CA MET A 139 -12.87 -10.91 -19.91
C MET A 139 -14.23 -11.60 -19.76
N GLU A 140 -14.23 -12.91 -19.50
CA GLU A 140 -15.45 -13.60 -19.12
C GLU A 140 -15.87 -13.24 -17.70
N LYS A 141 -17.13 -13.50 -17.33
CA LYS A 141 -17.65 -13.13 -16.01
C LYS A 141 -16.86 -13.76 -14.85
N ILE A 142 -16.26 -14.93 -15.08
CA ILE A 142 -15.43 -15.64 -14.11
C ILE A 142 -14.11 -14.89 -13.92
N ASP A 143 -13.43 -14.51 -15.01
CA ASP A 143 -12.19 -13.73 -14.95
C ASP A 143 -12.39 -12.37 -14.24
N ILE A 144 -13.56 -11.73 -14.46
CA ILE A 144 -13.92 -10.49 -13.75
C ILE A 144 -14.07 -10.74 -12.24
N LEU A 145 -14.65 -11.88 -11.85
CA LEU A 145 -14.79 -12.23 -10.44
C LEU A 145 -13.43 -12.55 -9.81
N GLU A 146 -12.55 -13.26 -10.51
CA GLU A 146 -11.19 -13.53 -10.06
C GLU A 146 -10.35 -12.25 -9.94
N ALA A 147 -10.46 -11.34 -10.90
CA ALA A 147 -9.81 -10.03 -10.84
C ALA A 147 -10.31 -9.22 -9.64
N LYS A 148 -11.63 -9.21 -9.39
CA LYS A 148 -12.21 -8.56 -8.20
C LYS A 148 -11.80 -9.22 -6.89
N LEU A 149 -11.69 -10.54 -6.85
CA LEU A 149 -11.26 -11.27 -5.67
C LEU A 149 -9.79 -10.92 -5.35
N ARG A 150 -8.94 -10.86 -6.37
CA ARG A 150 -7.56 -10.40 -6.26
C ARG A 150 -7.45 -8.92 -5.87
N ASP A 151 -8.32 -8.05 -6.40
CA ASP A 151 -8.39 -6.64 -5.98
C ASP A 151 -8.76 -6.50 -4.51
N LEU A 152 -9.68 -7.34 -4.02
CA LEU A 152 -10.05 -7.39 -2.61
C LEU A 152 -8.92 -7.97 -1.75
N GLU A 153 -8.23 -9.00 -2.24
CA GLU A 153 -7.05 -9.56 -1.57
C GLU A 153 -5.90 -8.54 -1.49
N ASP A 154 -5.60 -7.81 -2.57
CA ASP A 154 -4.57 -6.75 -2.58
C ASP A 154 -4.98 -5.55 -1.70
N ALA A 155 -6.27 -5.19 -1.68
CA ALA A 155 -6.79 -4.17 -0.77
C ALA A 155 -6.69 -4.59 0.70
N ASN A 156 -6.83 -5.88 0.99
CA ASN A 156 -6.63 -6.43 2.33
C ASN A 156 -5.14 -6.60 2.69
N GLN A 157 -4.27 -6.98 1.74
CA GLN A 157 -2.81 -7.05 1.98
C GLN A 157 -2.18 -5.66 2.16
N SER A 158 -2.72 -4.62 1.51
CA SER A 158 -2.34 -3.23 1.82
C SER A 158 -2.94 -2.76 3.16
N ALA A 159 -4.00 -3.39 3.65
CA ALA A 159 -4.50 -3.22 5.02
C ALA A 159 -3.71 -4.02 6.08
N ASP A 160 -2.89 -5.01 5.69
CA ASP A 160 -1.94 -5.70 6.60
C ASP A 160 -0.78 -4.80 7.08
N SER A 161 -0.69 -3.57 6.56
CA SER A 161 0.20 -2.53 7.09
C SER A 161 -0.49 -1.57 8.07
N PHE A 162 -1.64 -1.94 8.63
CA PHE A 162 -2.21 -1.19 9.75
C PHE A 162 -1.45 -1.52 11.04
N PHE A 163 -0.41 -0.73 11.32
CA PHE A 163 0.41 -0.86 12.53
C PHE A 163 -0.24 -0.17 13.74
N GLY A 164 -1.53 -0.44 13.99
CA GLY A 164 -2.24 0.12 15.12
C GLY A 164 -2.89 -0.93 16.00
N LEU A 165 -2.88 -0.67 17.30
CA LEU A 165 -3.64 -1.37 18.31
C LEU A 165 -4.78 -0.46 18.77
N PHE A 166 -6.00 -1.00 18.70
CA PHE A 166 -7.19 -0.39 19.31
C PHE A 166 -7.68 -1.31 20.43
N ALA A 167 -7.88 -0.74 21.61
CA ALA A 167 -8.36 -1.47 22.76
C ALA A 167 -9.39 -0.67 23.55
N THR A 168 -10.26 -1.38 24.25
CA THR A 168 -11.27 -0.80 25.14
C THR A 168 -11.22 -1.40 26.54
N THR A 169 -11.71 -0.64 27.52
CA THR A 169 -11.99 -1.18 28.85
C THR A 169 -13.37 -1.84 28.87
N THR A 170 -13.47 -3.04 29.42
CA THR A 170 -14.74 -3.77 29.58
C THR A 170 -15.38 -3.58 30.96
N THR A 171 -14.67 -2.91 31.86
CA THR A 171 -15.12 -2.69 33.23
C THR A 171 -14.82 -1.26 33.66
N LYS A 172 -15.73 -0.71 34.46
CA LYS A 172 -15.53 0.53 35.20
C LYS A 172 -14.25 0.44 36.03
N THR A 173 -13.35 1.42 35.86
CA THR A 173 -12.04 1.45 36.52
C THR A 173 -12.08 2.41 37.71
N LEU A 174 -11.70 1.94 38.89
CA LEU A 174 -11.65 2.78 40.09
C LEU A 174 -10.53 3.82 39.99
N GLY A 175 -10.78 5.01 40.53
CA GLY A 175 -9.76 6.05 40.64
C GLY A 175 -8.56 5.56 41.46
N GLY A 176 -7.35 5.85 40.98
CA GLY A 176 -6.09 5.33 41.51
C GLY A 176 -5.64 3.98 40.92
N SER A 177 -6.44 3.36 40.03
CA SER A 177 -6.13 2.07 39.42
C SER A 177 -5.67 2.20 37.97
N SER A 178 -4.90 1.21 37.52
CA SER A 178 -4.51 1.06 36.12
C SER A 178 -5.64 0.43 35.31
N LEU A 179 -5.75 0.83 34.04
CA LEU A 179 -6.78 0.34 33.14
C LEU A 179 -6.37 -1.01 32.56
N LEU A 180 -7.34 -1.92 32.45
CA LEU A 180 -7.18 -3.20 31.75
C LEU A 180 -7.77 -3.08 30.35
N TRP A 181 -7.02 -3.54 29.36
CA TRP A 181 -7.34 -3.35 27.95
C TRP A 181 -7.70 -4.67 27.28
N THR A 182 -8.78 -4.64 26.49
CA THR A 182 -9.13 -5.74 25.57
C THR A 182 -9.03 -5.21 24.15
N ALA A 183 -8.25 -5.89 23.30
CA ALA A 183 -8.13 -5.50 21.90
C ALA A 183 -9.49 -5.61 21.19
N SER A 184 -9.87 -4.55 20.49
CA SER A 184 -11.16 -4.46 19.78
C SER A 184 -11.11 -5.07 18.38
N GLN A 185 -9.91 -5.39 17.88
CA GLN A 185 -9.65 -5.99 16.57
C GLN A 185 -8.31 -6.73 16.57
N SER A 186 -8.02 -7.47 15.49
CA SER A 186 -6.69 -8.04 15.25
C SER A 186 -5.63 -6.93 15.14
N TYR A 187 -4.44 -7.20 15.68
CA TYR A 187 -3.29 -6.29 15.68
C TYR A 187 -2.00 -7.08 15.47
N ASN A 188 -0.91 -6.38 15.18
CA ASN A 188 0.40 -7.01 14.98
C ASN A 188 1.11 -7.26 16.31
N GLU A 189 1.16 -8.52 16.73
CA GLU A 189 1.79 -8.97 17.98
C GLU A 189 3.32 -8.78 18.02
N GLU A 190 3.98 -8.64 16.87
CA GLU A 190 5.40 -8.30 16.82
C GLU A 190 5.68 -6.84 17.17
N ILE A 191 4.65 -6.00 17.22
CA ILE A 191 4.75 -4.56 17.52
C ILE A 191 4.16 -4.26 18.88
N PHE A 192 3.02 -4.86 19.19
CA PHE A 192 2.29 -4.66 20.43
C PHE A 192 2.11 -6.00 21.11
N ALA A 193 2.64 -6.17 22.32
CA ALA A 193 2.31 -7.32 23.16
C ALA A 193 1.32 -6.87 24.24
N LEU A 194 0.06 -7.30 24.12
CA LEU A 194 -0.99 -7.03 25.09
C LEU A 194 -1.46 -8.35 25.71
N GLU A 195 -1.22 -8.51 27.02
CA GLU A 195 -1.64 -9.69 27.76
C GLU A 195 -2.97 -9.45 28.49
N SER A 196 -3.79 -10.49 28.58
CA SER A 196 -5.07 -10.42 29.30
C SER A 196 -4.83 -10.21 30.80
N ASN A 197 -5.58 -9.30 31.41
CA ASN A 197 -5.49 -8.94 32.83
C ASN A 197 -4.16 -8.30 33.27
N VAL A 198 -3.31 -7.88 32.33
CA VAL A 198 -2.11 -7.10 32.62
C VAL A 198 -2.39 -5.64 32.23
N PRO A 199 -2.16 -4.66 33.12
CA PRO A 199 -2.48 -3.26 32.85
C PRO A 199 -1.49 -2.57 31.91
N SER A 200 -0.30 -3.15 31.76
CA SER A 200 0.74 -2.69 30.86
C SER A 200 0.76 -3.50 29.56
N MET A 201 1.13 -2.83 28.47
CA MET A 201 1.48 -3.47 27.21
C MET A 201 2.95 -3.20 26.89
N THR A 202 3.56 -4.07 26.08
CA THR A 202 4.93 -3.88 25.60
C THR A 202 4.94 -3.41 24.15
N LEU A 203 5.72 -2.36 23.88
CA LEU A 203 6.02 -1.87 22.54
C LEU A 203 7.27 -2.60 22.04
N ALA A 204 7.08 -3.67 21.28
CA ALA A 204 8.12 -4.64 20.94
C ALA A 204 9.04 -4.19 19.79
N LYS A 205 8.78 -3.04 19.14
CA LYS A 205 9.67 -2.44 18.14
C LYS A 205 10.17 -1.06 18.56
N LYS A 206 11.45 -0.78 18.30
CA LYS A 206 12.00 0.58 18.42
C LYS A 206 11.41 1.49 17.36
N GLY A 207 11.09 2.73 17.75
CA GLY A 207 10.64 3.78 16.84
C GLY A 207 9.59 4.68 17.45
N MET A 208 8.90 5.45 16.61
CA MET A 208 7.91 6.42 17.02
C MET A 208 6.53 5.79 17.13
N TYR A 209 5.81 6.16 18.19
CA TYR A 209 4.45 5.74 18.47
C TYR A 209 3.58 6.97 18.73
N LYS A 210 2.39 6.98 18.15
CA LYS A 210 1.31 7.89 18.56
C LYS A 210 0.41 7.16 19.52
N ILE A 211 0.25 7.71 20.72
CA ILE A 211 -0.61 7.19 21.77
C ILE A 211 -1.76 8.17 21.95
N GLN A 212 -2.99 7.65 21.99
CA GLN A 212 -4.17 8.42 22.31
C GLN A 212 -5.09 7.58 23.19
N VAL A 213 -5.48 8.13 24.33
CA VAL A 213 -6.44 7.51 25.23
C VAL A 213 -7.59 8.47 25.51
N THR A 214 -8.80 7.95 25.48
CA THR A 214 -10.01 8.71 25.82
C THR A 214 -10.90 7.92 26.76
N GLY A 215 -11.67 8.63 27.58
CA GLY A 215 -12.64 7.99 28.46
C GLY A 215 -13.56 8.98 29.13
N ILE A 216 -14.71 8.47 29.58
CA ILE A 216 -15.72 9.25 30.27
C ILE A 216 -15.62 8.94 31.78
N ARG A 217 -15.69 9.98 32.61
CA ARG A 217 -15.76 9.86 34.08
C ARG A 217 -17.13 10.27 34.58
N GLU A 218 -17.51 9.81 35.77
CA GLU A 218 -18.83 10.09 36.36
C GLU A 218 -19.02 11.53 36.88
N TRP A 219 -17.95 12.28 37.11
CA TRP A 219 -17.97 13.61 37.74
C TRP A 219 -17.10 14.61 36.97
N SER A 220 -17.28 15.92 37.07
CA SER A 220 -16.38 16.89 36.40
C SER A 220 -15.19 17.32 37.28
N GLY A 221 -14.05 17.69 36.68
CA GLY A 221 -12.96 18.44 37.34
C GLY A 221 -11.63 17.70 37.57
N GLY A 222 -10.51 18.23 37.06
CA GLY A 222 -9.15 17.74 37.35
C GLY A 222 -8.58 16.72 36.35
N ARG A 223 -7.33 16.28 36.56
CA ARG A 223 -6.65 15.27 35.72
C ARG A 223 -7.18 13.87 36.04
N CYS A 224 -7.54 13.11 35.01
CA CYS A 224 -8.10 11.77 35.16
C CYS A 224 -7.21 10.70 34.53
N LEU A 225 -6.72 10.86 33.30
CA LEU A 225 -5.91 9.83 32.64
C LEU A 225 -4.43 10.21 32.66
N ASN A 226 -3.58 9.24 32.98
CA ASN A 226 -2.13 9.33 32.89
C ASN A 226 -1.61 8.26 31.94
N ILE A 227 -0.75 8.66 31.03
CA ILE A 227 0.07 7.80 30.18
C ILE A 227 1.39 7.60 30.91
N LEU A 228 1.72 6.36 31.27
CA LEU A 228 2.98 5.97 31.88
C LEU A 228 3.81 5.17 30.88
N VAL A 229 5.10 5.48 30.82
CA VAL A 229 6.07 4.72 30.04
C VAL A 229 7.17 4.24 30.97
N ASN A 230 7.41 2.93 30.99
CA ASN A 230 8.35 2.29 31.94
C ASN A 230 8.05 2.69 33.40
N GLY A 231 6.76 2.78 33.75
CA GLY A 231 6.28 3.21 35.07
C GLY A 231 6.44 4.71 35.38
N GLN A 232 6.95 5.51 34.45
CA GLN A 232 7.12 6.96 34.63
C GLN A 232 6.01 7.75 33.93
N PRO A 233 5.41 8.78 34.56
CA PRO A 233 4.41 9.62 33.91
C PRO A 233 4.99 10.36 32.69
N LEU A 234 4.37 10.18 31.53
CA LEU A 234 4.76 10.83 30.27
C LEU A 234 3.81 11.97 29.88
N ALA A 235 2.50 11.72 29.99
CA ALA A 235 1.47 12.69 29.66
C ALA A 235 0.23 12.45 30.52
N SER A 236 -0.56 13.49 30.72
CA SER A 236 -1.82 13.39 31.46
C SER A 236 -2.87 14.24 30.78
N THR A 237 -4.14 13.92 31.01
CA THR A 237 -5.25 14.81 30.62
C THR A 237 -5.00 16.23 31.14
N PRO A 238 -5.29 17.27 30.35
CA PRO A 238 -5.21 18.64 30.83
C PRO A 238 -6.16 18.86 32.01
N VAL A 239 -5.83 19.80 32.89
CA VAL A 239 -6.74 20.20 33.97
C VAL A 239 -7.90 20.96 33.33
N GLN A 240 -9.09 20.36 33.35
CA GLN A 240 -10.32 21.02 32.93
C GLN A 240 -11.38 20.87 34.03
N GLU A 241 -12.10 21.95 34.33
CA GLU A 241 -13.01 22.01 35.48
C GLU A 241 -14.40 21.42 35.19
N SER A 242 -14.77 21.24 33.90
CA SER A 242 -16.19 21.13 33.51
C SER A 242 -16.55 19.99 32.54
N PHE A 243 -15.60 19.15 32.12
CA PHE A 243 -15.86 18.09 31.14
C PHE A 243 -15.75 16.68 31.74
N TYR A 244 -16.76 15.84 31.44
CA TYR A 244 -16.76 14.40 31.73
C TYR A 244 -15.88 13.61 30.75
N TRP A 245 -15.58 14.20 29.59
CA TRP A 245 -14.72 13.62 28.58
C TRP A 245 -13.25 13.90 28.88
N ASN A 246 -12.44 12.86 28.92
CA ASN A 246 -11.02 12.94 29.18
C ASN A 246 -10.28 12.42 27.96
N SER A 247 -9.24 13.14 27.54
CA SER A 247 -8.33 12.72 26.49
C SER A 247 -6.89 13.05 26.87
N ALA A 248 -6.00 12.09 26.68
CA ALA A 248 -4.56 12.31 26.72
C ALA A 248 -3.94 11.75 25.44
N SER A 249 -2.95 12.44 24.89
CA SER A 249 -2.21 11.96 23.72
C SER A 249 -0.75 12.34 23.83
N HIS A 250 0.11 11.52 23.23
CA HIS A 250 1.54 11.78 23.19
C HIS A 250 2.20 11.10 21.98
N LEU A 251 3.31 11.69 21.52
CA LEU A 251 4.23 11.05 20.58
C LEU A 251 5.42 10.51 21.36
N LEU A 252 5.55 9.19 21.41
CA LEU A 252 6.61 8.50 22.15
C LEU A 252 7.68 8.00 21.18
N ASN A 253 8.95 8.23 21.49
CA ASN A 253 10.06 7.52 20.86
C ASN A 253 10.48 6.34 21.75
N ALA A 254 10.10 5.12 21.38
CA ALA A 254 10.52 3.91 22.10
C ALA A 254 11.95 3.53 21.68
N THR A 255 12.90 3.69 22.58
CA THR A 255 14.33 3.39 22.34
C THR A 255 14.67 1.91 22.56
N GLU A 256 13.83 1.20 23.30
CA GLU A 256 14.01 -0.20 23.69
C GLU A 256 12.81 -1.04 23.24
N GLU A 257 13.07 -2.29 22.88
CA GLU A 257 12.03 -3.27 22.49
C GLU A 257 11.28 -3.83 23.71
N SER A 258 11.67 -3.41 24.91
CA SER A 258 11.03 -3.70 26.19
C SER A 258 10.24 -2.50 26.75
N THR A 259 10.03 -1.44 25.96
CA THR A 259 9.32 -0.25 26.42
C THR A 259 7.89 -0.62 26.83
N THR A 260 7.51 -0.37 28.08
CA THR A 260 6.16 -0.64 28.58
C THR A 260 5.32 0.61 28.53
N LEU A 261 4.05 0.46 28.15
CA LEU A 261 3.03 1.49 28.14
C LEU A 261 1.89 1.09 29.06
N GLU A 262 1.51 1.97 29.97
CA GLU A 262 0.43 1.75 30.92
C GLU A 262 -0.44 3.01 31.00
N ILE A 263 -1.75 2.83 31.16
CA ILE A 263 -2.67 3.94 31.42
C ILE A 263 -3.22 3.79 32.84
N SER A 264 -3.16 4.85 33.63
CA SER A 264 -3.80 4.88 34.94
C SER A 264 -4.81 6.01 35.10
N CYS A 265 -5.81 5.76 35.95
CA CYS A 265 -6.81 6.74 36.34
C CYS A 265 -6.36 7.43 37.63
N HIS A 266 -6.16 8.74 37.62
CA HIS A 266 -5.84 9.54 38.80
C HIS A 266 -7.10 10.07 39.50
N GLY A 267 -7.04 10.20 40.83
CA GLY A 267 -8.07 10.81 41.67
C GLY A 267 -8.77 9.81 42.58
N ASN A 268 -8.75 10.06 43.89
CA ASN A 268 -9.47 9.21 44.85
C ASN A 268 -10.98 9.35 44.64
N GLY A 269 -11.65 8.25 44.31
CA GLY A 269 -13.12 8.16 44.31
C GLY A 269 -13.85 8.57 43.02
N HIS A 270 -13.13 8.86 41.93
CA HIS A 270 -13.75 9.18 40.64
C HIS A 270 -13.42 8.11 39.59
N PRO A 271 -14.30 7.11 39.42
CA PRO A 271 -14.06 6.04 38.48
C PRO A 271 -14.21 6.52 37.03
N LEU A 272 -13.41 5.92 36.15
CA LEU A 272 -13.63 5.96 34.71
C LEU A 272 -14.69 4.93 34.35
N LEU A 273 -15.66 5.32 33.52
CA LEU A 273 -16.67 4.42 32.99
C LEU A 273 -16.02 3.32 32.12
N GLU A 274 -16.80 2.28 31.85
CA GLU A 274 -16.47 1.32 30.79
C GLU A 274 -16.41 2.02 29.42
N ASP A 275 -15.86 1.31 28.42
CA ASP A 275 -15.69 1.80 27.05
C ASP A 275 -14.71 2.98 26.89
N ALA A 276 -13.77 3.14 27.82
CA ALA A 276 -12.60 3.96 27.55
C ALA A 276 -11.84 3.35 26.37
N THR A 277 -11.30 4.19 25.49
CA THR A 277 -10.63 3.74 24.26
C THR A 277 -9.15 4.09 24.30
N LEU A 278 -8.31 3.17 23.84
CA LEU A 278 -6.88 3.33 23.64
C LEU A 278 -6.56 3.05 22.19
N THR A 279 -5.85 3.99 21.56
CA THR A 279 -5.28 3.86 20.23
C THR A 279 -3.79 4.05 20.32
N VAL A 280 -3.03 3.04 19.88
CA VAL A 280 -1.57 3.10 19.75
C VAL A 280 -1.21 2.81 18.30
N VAL A 281 -0.48 3.72 17.65
CA VAL A 281 -0.06 3.57 16.25
C VAL A 281 1.44 3.65 16.16
N TYR A 282 2.07 2.65 15.54
CA TYR A 282 3.49 2.66 15.22
C TYR A 282 3.73 3.43 13.91
N LEU A 283 4.57 4.45 13.98
CA LEU A 283 4.87 5.38 12.89
C LEU A 283 6.19 5.05 12.17
N GLY A 284 6.95 4.06 12.65
CA GLY A 284 8.24 3.68 12.08
C GLY A 284 9.46 4.21 12.84
N ARG A 285 10.66 3.89 12.36
CA ARG A 285 11.93 4.39 12.90
C ARG A 285 12.27 5.74 12.26
N PHE A 286 12.68 6.72 13.06
CA PHE A 286 13.38 7.89 12.55
C PHE A 286 14.85 7.53 12.34
N SER A 287 15.33 7.67 11.11
CA SER A 287 16.76 7.65 10.73
C SER A 287 17.40 8.99 11.01
#